data_AF-A0A6L7TS01-F1
#
_entry.id   AF-A0A6L7TS01-F1
#
_cell.length_a   1.000
_cell.length_b   1.000
_cell.length_c   1.000
_cell.angle_alpha   90.00
_cell.angle_beta   90.00
_cell.angle_gamma   90.00
#
_symmetry.space_group_name_H-M   'P 1'
#
loop_
_entity.id
_entity.type
_entity.pdbx_description
1 polymer ?
#
loop_
_entity_poly.entity_id
_entity_poly.type
_entity_poly.pdbx_seq_one_letter_code
_entity_poly.pdbx_strand_id
1 'polypeptide(L)'
;MMPQLTQQQTARLTRYHGQSVRLLRDAVQEARQSRWLRCEELLWGSVTLAVRGVALSRGDEIEDRQAVEQYANRLGQENNDRRIRDAFSRLSSFADAADRARESRSGAQHLIAILEDVTSAVDRLWEILPIDEPREEPDLLVVDDEPAPPPVRRSARARRPRRRRMDRDDGEYE
;
A
#
# COMPACT_ATOMS: atom_id res chain seq x y z
N MET A 1 29.86 -11.44 -13.49
CA MET A 1 29.49 -11.39 -12.07
C MET A 1 28.48 -10.26 -11.91
N MET A 2 27.41 -10.46 -11.15
CA MET A 2 26.62 -9.33 -10.65
C MET A 2 27.38 -8.65 -9.50
N PRO A 3 27.24 -7.33 -9.30
CA PRO A 3 27.77 -6.68 -8.10
C PRO A 3 27.08 -7.25 -6.85
N GLN A 4 27.82 -7.43 -5.77
CA GLN A 4 27.22 -7.80 -4.49
C GLN A 4 26.44 -6.59 -3.95
N LEU A 5 25.14 -6.76 -3.72
CA LEU A 5 24.29 -5.71 -3.19
C LEU A 5 24.78 -5.33 -1.78
N THR A 6 25.02 -4.04 -1.55
CA THR A 6 25.32 -3.55 -0.20
C THR A 6 24.08 -3.71 0.69
N GLN A 7 24.25 -3.92 2.00
CA GLN A 7 23.12 -4.00 2.93
C GLN A 7 22.18 -2.78 2.83
N GLN A 8 22.73 -1.60 2.51
CA GLN A 8 21.96 -0.37 2.29
C GLN A 8 21.11 -0.43 1.01
N GLN A 9 21.61 -1.02 -0.07
CA GLN A 9 20.80 -1.31 -1.27
C GLN A 9 19.72 -2.34 -0.97
N THR A 10 20.05 -3.46 -0.29
CA THR A 10 19.08 -4.49 0.08
C THR A 10 17.93 -3.92 0.92
N ALA A 11 18.22 -3.13 1.96
CA ALA A 11 17.21 -2.48 2.78
C ALA A 11 16.32 -1.49 1.99
N ARG A 12 16.88 -0.78 1.00
CA ARG A 12 16.11 0.07 0.08
C ARG A 12 15.23 -0.78 -0.86
N LEU A 13 15.74 -1.89 -1.39
CA LEU A 13 14.98 -2.82 -2.25
C LEU A 13 13.78 -3.41 -1.50
N THR A 14 13.97 -3.93 -0.28
CA THR A 14 12.88 -4.42 0.59
C THR A 14 11.81 -3.37 0.80
N ARG A 15 12.21 -2.11 1.05
CA ARG A 15 11.27 -0.98 1.20
C ARG A 15 10.52 -0.66 -0.10
N TYR A 16 11.20 -0.63 -1.25
CA TYR A 16 10.55 -0.39 -2.54
C TYR A 16 9.58 -1.52 -2.90
N HIS A 17 9.92 -2.78 -2.62
CA HIS A 17 9.05 -3.94 -2.81
C HIS A 17 7.77 -3.82 -1.97
N GLY A 18 7.90 -3.69 -0.65
CA GLY A 18 6.74 -3.56 0.24
C GLY A 18 5.86 -2.35 -0.08
N GLN A 19 6.45 -1.24 -0.52
CA GLN A 19 5.70 -0.06 -0.95
C GLN A 19 5.00 -0.27 -2.32
N SER A 20 5.64 -0.96 -3.27
CA SER A 20 5.06 -1.34 -4.57
C SER A 20 3.87 -2.30 -4.41
N VAL A 21 4.03 -3.38 -3.64
CA VAL A 21 2.95 -4.35 -3.35
C VAL A 21 1.78 -3.69 -2.63
N ARG A 22 2.04 -2.77 -1.69
CA ARG A 22 0.98 -1.97 -1.05
C ARG A 22 0.23 -1.10 -2.07
N LEU A 23 0.94 -0.39 -2.94
CA LEU A 23 0.31 0.46 -3.96
C LEU A 23 -0.55 -0.36 -4.94
N LEU A 24 -0.15 -1.59 -5.31
CA LEU A 24 -1.00 -2.50 -6.09
C LEU A 24 -2.27 -2.90 -5.31
N ARG A 25 -2.12 -3.28 -4.05
CA ARG A 25 -3.26 -3.65 -3.18
C ARG A 25 -4.25 -2.50 -3.05
N ASP A 26 -3.76 -1.28 -2.84
CA ASP A 26 -4.57 -0.06 -2.74
C ASP A 26 -5.22 0.28 -4.10
N ALA A 27 -4.51 0.14 -5.23
CA ALA A 27 -5.05 0.35 -6.57
C ALA A 27 -6.23 -0.58 -6.88
N VAL A 28 -6.14 -1.85 -6.51
CA VAL A 28 -7.23 -2.84 -6.66
C VAL A 28 -8.47 -2.45 -5.84
N GLN A 29 -8.33 -1.83 -4.66
CA GLN A 29 -9.49 -1.34 -3.90
C GLN A 29 -10.11 -0.08 -4.52
N GLU A 30 -9.31 0.82 -5.07
CA GLU A 30 -9.82 2.02 -5.75
C GLU A 30 -10.50 1.67 -7.09
N ALA A 31 -9.99 0.67 -7.82
CA ALA A 31 -10.64 0.09 -9.00
C ALA A 31 -12.01 -0.53 -8.67
N ARG A 32 -12.12 -1.29 -7.57
CA ARG A 32 -13.41 -1.82 -7.06
C ARG A 32 -14.42 -0.72 -6.73
N GLN A 33 -13.94 0.46 -6.33
CA GLN A 33 -14.76 1.66 -6.09
C GLN A 33 -15.00 2.50 -7.37
N SER A 34 -14.58 2.03 -8.55
CA SER A 34 -14.62 2.77 -9.83
C SER A 34 -13.87 4.11 -9.82
N ARG A 35 -12.88 4.28 -8.92
CA ARG A 35 -12.06 5.49 -8.79
C ARG A 35 -10.81 5.38 -9.68
N TRP A 36 -11.06 5.26 -10.99
CA TRP A 36 -10.04 4.91 -11.97
C TRP A 36 -8.82 5.84 -11.97
N LEU A 37 -9.00 7.15 -11.90
CA LEU A 37 -7.88 8.11 -11.80
C LEU A 37 -6.97 7.84 -10.58
N ARG A 38 -7.55 7.48 -9.43
CA ARG A 38 -6.77 7.15 -8.22
C ARG A 38 -6.09 5.78 -8.33
N CYS A 39 -6.74 4.81 -8.97
CA CYS A 39 -6.10 3.55 -9.34
C CYS A 39 -4.88 3.79 -10.24
N GLU A 40 -4.98 4.70 -11.21
CA GLU A 40 -3.88 5.04 -12.12
C GLU A 40 -2.66 5.62 -11.39
N GLU A 41 -2.86 6.63 -10.52
CA GLU A 41 -1.79 7.22 -9.70
C GLU A 41 -1.03 6.17 -8.88
N LEU A 42 -1.76 5.20 -8.31
CA LEU A 42 -1.20 4.12 -7.50
C LEU A 42 -0.43 3.10 -8.36
N LEU A 43 -0.92 2.79 -9.57
CA LEU A 43 -0.22 1.93 -10.53
C LEU A 43 1.08 2.59 -11.04
N TRP A 44 1.04 3.87 -11.43
CA TRP A 44 2.23 4.66 -11.78
C TRP A 44 3.27 4.64 -10.66
N GLY A 45 2.85 4.85 -9.42
CA GLY A 45 3.73 4.79 -8.26
C GLY A 45 4.36 3.40 -8.06
N SER A 46 3.57 2.33 -8.21
CA SER A 46 4.06 0.97 -8.03
C SER A 46 5.09 0.55 -9.10
N VAL A 47 4.77 0.72 -10.38
CA VAL A 47 5.69 0.33 -11.47
C VAL A 47 6.96 1.17 -11.47
N THR A 48 6.88 2.45 -11.07
CA THR A 48 8.06 3.31 -10.88
C THR A 48 8.99 2.76 -9.79
N LEU A 49 8.45 2.29 -8.65
CA LEU A 49 9.24 1.69 -7.58
C LEU A 49 9.88 0.36 -7.98
N ALA A 50 9.17 -0.48 -8.75
CA ALA A 50 9.69 -1.74 -9.26
C ALA A 50 10.86 -1.54 -10.24
N VAL A 51 10.72 -0.63 -11.22
CA VAL A 51 11.81 -0.29 -12.14
C VAL A 51 13.00 0.33 -11.42
N ARG A 52 12.76 1.23 -10.44
CA ARG A 52 13.83 1.76 -9.57
C ARG A 52 14.51 0.69 -8.72
N GLY A 53 13.79 -0.36 -8.32
CA GLY A 53 14.37 -1.54 -7.70
C GLY A 53 15.33 -2.28 -8.62
N VAL A 54 14.92 -2.58 -9.85
CA VAL A 54 15.79 -3.24 -10.85
C VAL A 54 17.02 -2.38 -11.14
N ALA A 55 16.85 -1.08 -11.34
CA ALA A 55 17.95 -0.13 -11.52
C ALA A 55 18.94 -0.14 -10.34
N LEU A 56 18.45 0.03 -9.11
CA LEU A 56 19.27 0.07 -7.90
C LEU A 56 20.08 -1.21 -7.68
N SER A 57 19.56 -2.37 -8.10
CA SER A 57 20.27 -3.65 -8.02
C SER A 57 21.43 -3.79 -9.01
N ARG A 58 21.32 -3.11 -10.16
CA ARG A 58 22.38 -3.03 -11.18
C ARG A 58 23.41 -1.93 -10.86
N GLY A 59 23.10 -1.05 -9.90
CA GLY A 59 23.93 0.09 -9.48
C GLY A 59 23.47 1.44 -10.04
N ASP A 60 22.37 1.48 -10.78
CA ASP A 60 21.79 2.69 -11.36
C ASP A 60 20.81 3.36 -10.37
N GLU A 61 21.00 4.63 -10.03
CA GLU A 61 19.97 5.43 -9.32
C GLU A 61 19.21 6.31 -10.32
N ILE A 62 17.87 6.18 -10.35
CA ILE A 62 17.01 6.83 -11.37
C ILE A 62 15.85 7.57 -10.69
N GLU A 63 15.99 8.89 -10.57
CA GLU A 63 14.96 9.74 -9.96
C GLU A 63 13.93 10.26 -10.98
N ASP A 64 14.33 10.58 -12.21
CA ASP A 64 13.42 11.11 -13.22
C ASP A 64 12.44 10.06 -13.79
N ARG A 65 11.20 10.50 -14.07
CA ARG A 65 10.14 9.66 -14.64
C ARG A 65 10.42 9.26 -16.09
N GLN A 66 10.88 10.18 -16.94
CA GLN A 66 11.19 9.85 -18.33
C GLN A 66 12.38 8.89 -18.43
N ALA A 67 13.34 8.98 -17.50
CA ALA A 67 14.43 8.02 -17.35
C ALA A 67 13.95 6.64 -16.88
N VAL A 68 13.00 6.57 -15.93
CA VAL A 68 12.34 5.30 -15.51
C VAL A 68 11.61 4.64 -16.69
N GLU A 69 10.81 5.40 -17.44
CA GLU A 69 10.06 4.91 -18.60
C GLU A 69 10.99 4.35 -19.71
N GLN A 70 12.13 5.01 -19.95
CA GLN A 70 13.17 4.53 -20.87
C GLN A 70 13.88 3.27 -20.35
N TYR A 71 14.14 3.18 -19.03
CA TYR A 71 14.79 2.01 -18.42
C TYR A 71 13.89 0.78 -18.50
N ALA A 72 12.60 0.92 -18.22
CA ALA A 72 11.62 -0.15 -18.37
C ALA A 72 11.53 -0.66 -19.81
N ASN A 73 11.50 0.24 -20.80
CA ASN A 73 11.51 -0.12 -22.21
C ASN A 73 12.76 -0.92 -22.59
N ARG A 74 13.95 -0.51 -22.12
CA ARG A 74 15.21 -1.24 -22.34
C ARG A 74 15.18 -2.62 -21.67
N LEU A 75 14.76 -2.69 -20.41
CA LEU A 75 14.66 -3.92 -19.63
C LEU A 75 13.66 -4.93 -20.25
N GLY A 76 12.54 -4.46 -20.78
CA GLY A 76 11.57 -5.26 -21.53
C GLY A 76 12.06 -5.69 -22.92
N GLN A 77 13.11 -5.06 -23.47
CA GLN A 77 13.81 -5.54 -24.66
C GLN A 77 14.87 -6.59 -24.27
N GLU A 78 15.70 -6.31 -23.26
CA GLU A 78 16.74 -7.22 -22.73
C GLU A 78 16.18 -8.59 -22.32
N ASN A 79 15.09 -8.61 -21.56
CA ASN A 79 14.46 -9.86 -21.09
C ASN A 79 13.45 -10.43 -22.11
N ASN A 80 13.26 -9.77 -23.26
CA ASN A 80 12.20 -10.03 -24.25
C ASN A 80 10.76 -10.00 -23.68
N ASP A 81 10.53 -9.49 -22.47
CA ASP A 81 9.21 -9.41 -21.86
C ASP A 81 8.41 -8.22 -22.40
N ARG A 82 7.28 -8.51 -23.04
CA ARG A 82 6.34 -7.50 -23.56
C ARG A 82 5.55 -6.82 -22.44
N ARG A 83 5.33 -7.46 -21.29
CA ARG A 83 4.58 -6.88 -20.16
C ARG A 83 5.34 -5.67 -19.60
N ILE A 84 6.61 -5.86 -19.28
CA ILE A 84 7.52 -4.81 -18.79
C ILE A 84 7.64 -3.66 -19.80
N ARG A 85 7.74 -4.00 -21.10
CA ARG A 85 7.85 -3.05 -22.21
C ARG A 85 6.59 -2.20 -22.41
N ASP A 86 5.43 -2.85 -22.43
CA ASP A 86 4.15 -2.22 -22.75
C ASP A 86 3.52 -1.51 -21.53
N ALA A 87 3.83 -1.91 -20.29
CA ALA A 87 3.14 -1.44 -19.07
C ALA A 87 3.00 0.08 -18.98
N PHE A 88 4.09 0.80 -19.23
CA PHE A 88 4.09 2.26 -19.24
C PHE A 88 3.24 2.86 -20.36
N SER A 89 3.27 2.27 -21.57
CA SER A 89 2.41 2.70 -22.68
C SER A 89 0.93 2.41 -22.41
N ARG A 90 0.61 1.33 -21.69
CA ARG A 90 -0.76 1.00 -21.28
C ARG A 90 -1.26 1.98 -20.22
N LEU A 91 -0.43 2.31 -19.22
CA LEU A 91 -0.75 3.34 -18.22
C LEU A 91 -0.95 4.73 -18.85
N SER A 92 -0.12 5.14 -19.82
CA SER A 92 -0.32 6.42 -20.53
C SER A 92 -1.65 6.53 -21.27
N SER A 93 -2.31 5.40 -21.57
CA SER A 93 -3.66 5.36 -22.17
C SER A 93 -4.80 5.17 -21.15
N PHE A 94 -4.47 4.99 -19.86
CA PHE A 94 -5.43 4.61 -18.83
C PHE A 94 -6.38 5.77 -18.48
N ALA A 95 -5.90 7.02 -18.41
CA ALA A 95 -6.75 8.20 -18.23
C ALA A 95 -7.82 8.31 -19.34
N ASP A 96 -7.41 8.22 -20.60
CA ASP A 96 -8.33 8.26 -21.74
C ASP A 96 -9.34 7.09 -21.72
N ALA A 97 -8.95 5.93 -21.21
CA ALA A 97 -9.83 4.79 -21.02
C ALA A 97 -10.76 4.96 -19.80
N ALA A 98 -10.30 5.65 -18.75
CA ALA A 98 -11.04 5.95 -17.52
C ALA A 98 -12.23 6.90 -17.77
N ASP A 99 -12.03 7.92 -18.59
CA ASP A 99 -13.13 8.81 -18.98
C ASP A 99 -14.16 8.08 -19.87
N ARG A 100 -13.72 7.33 -20.88
CA ARG A 100 -14.60 6.48 -21.73
C ARG A 100 -15.31 5.34 -20.96
N ALA A 101 -14.80 4.96 -19.78
CA ALA A 101 -15.47 4.01 -18.89
C ALA A 101 -16.59 4.63 -18.04
N ARG A 102 -16.62 5.95 -17.85
CA ARG A 102 -17.80 6.64 -17.28
C ARG A 102 -18.99 6.61 -18.23
N GLU A 103 -18.72 6.55 -19.54
CA GLU A 103 -19.71 6.53 -20.61
C GLU A 103 -20.21 5.11 -20.93
N SER A 104 -19.44 4.06 -20.63
CA SER A 104 -19.77 2.69 -21.03
C SER A 104 -19.29 1.60 -20.06
N ARG A 105 -20.15 0.61 -19.76
CA ARG A 105 -19.79 -0.58 -18.96
C ARG A 105 -18.63 -1.38 -19.59
N SER A 106 -18.48 -1.34 -20.91
CA SER A 106 -17.36 -1.93 -21.66
C SER A 106 -16.00 -1.32 -21.30
N GLY A 107 -15.93 -0.01 -21.03
CA GLY A 107 -14.67 0.65 -20.66
C GLY A 107 -14.11 0.14 -19.32
N ALA A 108 -14.98 -0.13 -18.34
CA ALA A 108 -14.56 -0.69 -17.05
C ALA A 108 -13.85 -2.05 -17.19
N GLN A 109 -14.31 -2.91 -18.11
CA GLN A 109 -13.66 -4.20 -18.38
C GLN A 109 -12.27 -4.04 -19.02
N HIS A 110 -12.09 -3.01 -19.85
CA HIS A 110 -10.79 -2.69 -20.45
C HIS A 110 -9.78 -2.18 -19.41
N LEU A 111 -10.24 -1.36 -18.45
CA LEU A 111 -9.40 -0.87 -17.34
C LEU A 111 -8.96 -1.99 -16.40
N ILE A 112 -9.83 -2.97 -16.14
CA ILE A 112 -9.48 -4.18 -15.37
C ILE A 112 -8.36 -4.95 -16.09
N ALA A 113 -8.44 -5.12 -17.42
CA ALA A 113 -7.38 -5.79 -18.17
C ALA A 113 -6.04 -5.02 -18.12
N ILE A 114 -6.06 -3.67 -18.18
CA ILE A 114 -4.81 -2.88 -18.02
C ILE A 114 -4.26 -2.99 -16.59
N LEU A 115 -5.12 -2.99 -15.57
CA LEU A 115 -4.74 -3.21 -14.17
C LEU A 115 -4.07 -4.59 -13.99
N GLU A 116 -4.62 -5.64 -14.60
CA GLU A 116 -4.06 -6.99 -14.59
C GLU A 116 -2.73 -7.10 -15.36
N ASP A 117 -2.62 -6.48 -16.53
CA ASP A 117 -1.36 -6.38 -17.31
C ASP A 117 -0.24 -5.67 -16.52
N VAL A 118 -0.56 -4.52 -15.90
CA VAL A 118 0.42 -3.71 -15.16
C VAL A 118 0.83 -4.38 -13.86
N THR A 119 -0.11 -4.99 -13.14
CA THR A 119 0.20 -5.83 -11.96
C THR A 119 1.15 -6.96 -12.36
N SER A 120 0.81 -7.69 -13.43
CA SER A 120 1.65 -8.77 -13.98
C SER A 120 3.04 -8.29 -14.44
N ALA A 121 3.18 -7.03 -14.86
CA ALA A 121 4.46 -6.44 -15.23
C ALA A 121 5.29 -6.05 -13.99
N VAL A 122 4.66 -5.59 -12.92
CA VAL A 122 5.31 -5.30 -11.64
C VAL A 122 5.83 -6.58 -10.99
N ASP A 123 5.03 -7.66 -10.98
CA ASP A 123 5.46 -8.95 -10.46
C ASP A 123 6.70 -9.47 -11.21
N ARG A 124 6.71 -9.34 -12.55
CA ARG A 124 7.86 -9.70 -13.40
C ARG A 124 9.10 -8.83 -13.16
N LEU A 125 8.94 -7.56 -12.78
CA LEU A 125 10.06 -6.70 -12.38
C LEU A 125 10.68 -7.16 -11.05
N TRP A 126 9.87 -7.66 -10.10
CA TRP A 126 10.37 -8.21 -8.85
C TRP A 126 10.98 -9.61 -9.02
N GLU A 127 10.45 -10.47 -9.90
CA GLU A 127 11.05 -11.78 -10.26
C GLU A 127 12.47 -11.68 -10.85
N ILE A 128 12.83 -10.56 -11.47
CA ILE A 128 14.17 -10.31 -12.03
C ILE A 128 15.22 -10.06 -10.94
N LEU A 129 14.79 -9.71 -9.72
CA LEU A 129 15.67 -9.29 -8.64
C LEU A 129 16.12 -10.46 -7.76
N PRO A 130 17.40 -10.54 -7.37
CA PRO A 130 17.90 -11.47 -6.35
C PRO A 130 17.54 -10.97 -4.94
N ILE A 131 16.26 -10.66 -4.73
CA ILE A 131 15.68 -10.51 -3.40
C ILE A 131 15.33 -11.93 -2.96
N ASP A 132 16.09 -12.49 -2.01
CA ASP A 132 15.50 -13.49 -1.13
C ASP A 132 14.24 -12.85 -0.56
N GLU A 133 13.07 -13.41 -0.87
CA GLU A 133 11.82 -12.90 -0.35
C GLU A 133 11.98 -12.76 1.17
N PRO A 134 11.77 -11.56 1.75
CA PRO A 134 11.50 -11.49 3.17
C PRO A 134 10.20 -12.27 3.32
N ARG A 135 10.33 -13.53 3.74
CA ARG A 135 9.19 -14.36 4.15
C ARG A 135 8.31 -13.45 5.00
N GLU A 136 7.02 -13.42 4.72
CA GLU A 136 6.08 -12.85 5.67
C GLU A 136 6.26 -13.67 6.96
N GLU A 137 7.09 -13.18 7.89
CA GLU A 137 7.00 -13.54 9.29
C GLU A 137 5.59 -13.11 9.67
N PRO A 138 4.64 -14.07 9.79
CA PRO A 138 3.23 -13.73 9.76
C PRO A 138 2.94 -12.97 11.04
N ASP A 139 2.61 -11.68 10.88
CA ASP A 139 2.59 -10.61 11.88
C ASP A 139 2.50 -11.17 13.31
N LEU A 140 3.68 -11.50 13.85
CA LEU A 140 3.76 -12.38 15.02
C LEU A 140 3.44 -11.50 16.21
N LEU A 141 2.14 -11.48 16.52
CA LEU A 141 1.49 -10.70 17.56
C LEU A 141 2.33 -10.69 18.84
N VAL A 142 3.22 -9.71 18.90
CA VAL A 142 3.62 -9.06 20.15
C VAL A 142 2.37 -8.30 20.58
N VAL A 143 1.41 -9.08 21.09
CA VAL A 143 0.65 -8.65 22.24
C VAL A 143 1.72 -8.37 23.29
N ASP A 144 2.12 -7.11 23.40
CA ASP A 144 2.75 -6.64 24.61
C ASP A 144 1.78 -7.03 25.73
N ASP A 145 2.21 -8.00 26.55
CA ASP A 145 1.51 -8.38 27.77
C ASP A 145 1.66 -7.20 28.73
N GLU A 146 0.84 -6.15 28.52
CA GLU A 146 0.80 -4.96 29.36
C GLU A 146 0.50 -5.44 30.78
N PRO A 147 1.49 -5.42 31.70
CA PRO A 147 1.37 -6.17 32.93
C PRO A 147 0.29 -5.54 33.79
N ALA A 148 -0.80 -6.28 33.97
CA ALA A 148 -2.08 -5.74 34.43
C ALA A 148 -1.92 -4.78 35.62
N PRO A 149 -2.51 -3.56 35.55
CA PRO A 149 -2.17 -2.48 36.48
C PRO A 149 -2.39 -2.90 37.94
N PRO A 150 -1.41 -2.65 38.83
CA PRO A 150 -1.39 -3.22 40.17
C PRO A 150 -2.66 -2.83 40.95
N PRO A 151 -3.25 -3.77 41.72
CA PRO A 151 -4.59 -3.58 42.29
C PRO A 151 -4.63 -2.37 43.21
N VAL A 152 -5.37 -1.34 42.79
CA VAL A 152 -5.50 -0.07 43.51
C VAL A 152 -6.01 -0.32 44.91
N ARG A 153 -5.13 -0.15 45.91
CA ARG A 153 -5.47 -0.31 47.33
C ARG A 153 -6.57 0.68 47.70
N ARG A 154 -7.82 0.19 47.78
CA ARG A 154 -8.98 0.97 48.24
C ARG A 154 -8.79 1.38 49.70
N SER A 155 -8.21 2.55 49.93
CA SER A 155 -8.12 3.19 51.24
C SER A 155 -9.51 3.30 51.88
N ALA A 156 -9.73 2.56 52.96
CA ALA A 156 -11.01 2.47 53.63
C ALA A 156 -11.38 3.80 54.31
N ARG A 157 -12.20 4.64 53.65
CA ARG A 157 -12.83 5.79 54.30
C ARG A 157 -14.06 5.35 55.10
N ALA A 158 -14.19 5.94 56.29
CA ALA A 158 -15.07 5.46 57.35
C ALA A 158 -16.57 5.55 57.02
N ARG A 159 -17.33 4.63 57.63
CA ARG A 159 -18.80 4.64 57.66
C ARG A 159 -19.32 5.97 58.23
N ARG A 160 -20.35 6.55 57.59
CA ARG A 160 -21.29 7.51 58.25
C ARG A 160 -22.67 6.85 58.39
N PRO A 161 -23.37 6.99 59.54
CA PRO A 161 -24.69 6.39 59.78
C PRO A 161 -25.85 7.13 59.07
N ARG A 162 -27.08 6.62 59.23
CA ARG A 162 -28.27 6.88 58.37
C ARG A 162 -29.50 7.33 59.21
N ARG A 163 -30.46 8.08 58.60
CA ARG A 163 -31.81 8.52 59.14
C ARG A 163 -31.76 9.66 60.18
N ARG A 164 -32.78 10.52 60.44
CA ARG A 164 -34.22 10.75 60.05
C ARG A 164 -34.39 12.15 59.35
N ARG A 165 -35.57 12.73 59.00
CA ARG A 165 -37.01 12.31 58.94
C ARG A 165 -37.44 12.25 57.43
N MET A 166 -38.40 12.88 56.71
CA MET A 166 -39.56 13.82 56.85
C MET A 166 -39.28 15.28 57.33
N ASP A 167 -40.21 16.25 57.30
CA ASP A 167 -41.58 16.40 56.70
C ASP A 167 -41.48 17.44 55.53
N ARG A 168 -42.32 17.52 54.47
CA ARG A 168 -43.77 17.82 54.33
C ARG A 168 -44.25 19.12 54.99
N ASP A 169 -44.40 20.17 54.18
CA ASP A 169 -45.60 20.98 53.85
C ASP A 169 -45.14 21.87 52.65
N ASP A 170 -45.88 22.17 51.58
CA ASP A 170 -47.28 22.58 51.32
C ASP A 170 -47.49 24.12 51.36
N GLY A 171 -48.12 24.66 50.31
CA GLY A 171 -48.39 26.08 50.05
C GLY A 171 -47.30 26.87 49.29
N GLU A 172 -47.58 27.95 48.55
CA GLU A 172 -48.79 28.37 47.79
C GLU A 172 -48.42 29.59 46.89
N TYR A 173 -49.40 30.28 46.31
CA TYR A 173 -49.33 31.52 45.50
C TYR A 173 -48.45 32.66 46.11
N GLU A 174 -47.96 33.67 45.36
CA GLU A 174 -48.38 34.26 44.07
C GLU A 174 -47.26 34.39 43.02
#